data_AF-A0A8J3SBS1-F1
#
_entry.id   AF-A0A8J3SBS1-F1
#
_cell.length_a   1.000
_cell.length_b   1.000
_cell.length_c   1.000
_cell.angle_alpha   90.00
_cell.angle_beta   90.00
_cell.angle_gamma   90.00
#
_symmetry.space_group_name_H-M   'P 1'
#
loop_
_entity.id
_entity.type
_entity.pdbx_description
1 polymer ?
#
loop_
_entity_poly.entity_id
_entity_poly.type
_entity_poly.pdbx_seq_one_letter_code
_entity_poly.pdbx_strand_id
1 'polypeptide(L)'
;MSFPDHDESSSRNEELSFGGGDPDREPRLRAWSRAHPRLVAVCVAAAVLLAAGGAGGWYLHRRSQEPSPPPAVAFPEQTRFTVLLCSGYGPGEGLCPGRRKADEAEHLAVAARMRAMPELAGVAYVSEEDNRRETLALYAARGEPQETEGVAFTAHLRGTLRRSGDFAAVVAKITAFPEVKRVIRVPVDFWAGKADVAVHLCAAADAPREECTENRSGGIAGAATGAEKEAVLDRLRELPGVETVYLQDRDHLARLLGHYGPRLPERDQPVQPDQLYETFYVKLFRPAGPAGTAEMVRALEPLPGVREVTPVRDDR
;
A
#
# COMPACT_ATOMS: atom_id res chain seq x y z
N MET A 1 42.42 8.88 -44.84
CA MET A 1 42.60 9.65 -43.59
C MET A 1 43.03 8.66 -42.54
N SER A 2 44.33 8.66 -42.27
CA SER A 2 45.01 7.73 -41.36
C SER A 2 45.01 8.34 -39.97
N PHE A 3 44.58 7.57 -38.97
CA PHE A 3 44.72 7.94 -37.57
C PHE A 3 46.03 7.38 -37.01
N PRO A 4 46.77 8.13 -36.17
CA PRO A 4 48.02 7.66 -35.59
C PRO A 4 47.76 6.69 -34.44
N ASP A 5 48.59 5.64 -34.39
CA ASP A 5 48.82 4.80 -33.23
C ASP A 5 49.26 5.65 -32.03
N HIS A 6 48.56 5.49 -30.89
CA HIS A 6 48.99 6.05 -29.62
C HIS A 6 49.58 4.96 -28.72
N ASP A 7 50.82 5.25 -28.33
CA ASP A 7 51.74 4.57 -27.43
C ASP A 7 51.13 3.72 -26.30
N GLU A 8 51.69 2.51 -26.20
CA GLU A 8 51.73 1.65 -25.03
C GLU A 8 52.32 2.38 -23.81
N SER A 9 51.44 2.89 -22.94
CA SER A 9 51.80 3.22 -21.57
C SER A 9 51.95 1.92 -20.75
N SER A 10 53.19 1.43 -20.69
CA SER A 10 53.70 0.45 -19.73
C SER A 10 53.40 0.86 -18.28
N SER A 11 52.23 0.44 -17.80
CA SER A 11 51.88 0.42 -16.38
C SER A 11 52.59 -0.76 -15.74
N ARG A 12 53.64 -0.47 -14.95
CA ARG A 12 54.25 -1.41 -14.00
C ARG A 12 53.17 -1.95 -13.05
N ASN A 13 52.64 -3.11 -13.39
CA ASN A 13 51.95 -3.96 -12.43
C ASN A 13 53.04 -4.57 -11.55
N GLU A 14 53.30 -3.95 -10.40
CA GLU A 14 53.95 -4.64 -9.27
C GLU A 14 53.00 -5.77 -8.83
N GLU A 15 53.14 -6.91 -9.50
CA GLU A 15 52.60 -8.17 -9.02
C GLU A 15 53.19 -8.41 -7.63
N LEU A 16 52.37 -8.16 -6.61
CA LEU A 16 52.52 -8.74 -5.27
C LEU A 16 52.40 -10.26 -5.42
N SER A 17 53.47 -10.87 -5.92
CA SER A 17 53.68 -12.30 -5.93
C SER A 17 53.85 -12.73 -4.48
N PHE A 18 52.72 -13.05 -3.84
CA PHE A 18 52.70 -13.81 -2.61
C PHE A 18 53.26 -15.20 -2.94
N GLY A 19 54.59 -15.32 -2.88
CA GLY A 19 55.33 -16.54 -3.17
C GLY A 19 54.72 -17.74 -2.46
N GLY A 20 53.94 -18.51 -3.20
CA GLY A 20 53.48 -19.83 -2.82
C GLY A 20 54.63 -20.80 -3.02
N GLY A 21 55.09 -21.42 -1.94
CA GLY A 21 55.96 -22.59 -2.02
C GLY A 21 57.36 -22.45 -1.45
N ASP A 22 57.57 -21.73 -0.34
CA ASP A 22 58.74 -21.97 0.52
C ASP A 22 58.40 -23.10 1.52
N PRO A 23 58.85 -24.35 1.29
CA PRO A 23 58.53 -25.48 2.16
C PRO A 23 59.11 -25.34 3.58
N ASP A 24 60.06 -24.43 3.80
CA ASP A 24 60.67 -24.19 5.12
C ASP A 24 59.89 -23.19 6.00
N ARG A 25 58.84 -22.55 5.45
CA ARG A 25 58.00 -21.59 6.19
C ARG A 25 56.99 -22.29 7.10
N GLU A 26 56.49 -23.45 6.70
CA GLU A 26 55.53 -24.26 7.47
C GLU A 26 56.09 -24.83 8.80
N PRO A 27 57.32 -25.39 8.88
CA PRO A 27 57.81 -25.98 10.12
C PRO A 27 57.99 -24.96 11.25
N ARG A 28 58.37 -23.71 10.92
CA ARG A 28 58.52 -22.63 11.92
C ARG A 28 57.19 -22.19 12.52
N LEU A 29 56.14 -22.03 11.72
CA LEU A 29 54.81 -21.67 12.21
C LEU A 29 54.21 -22.74 13.13
N ARG A 30 54.40 -24.03 12.77
CA ARG A 30 53.95 -25.17 13.59
C ARG A 30 54.73 -25.29 14.90
N ALA A 31 56.04 -25.04 14.90
CA ALA A 31 56.84 -25.04 16.12
C ALA A 31 56.44 -23.88 17.05
N TRP A 32 56.23 -22.69 16.48
CA TRP A 32 55.85 -21.51 17.24
C TRP A 32 54.44 -21.62 17.85
N SER A 33 53.45 -22.13 17.10
CA SER A 33 52.08 -22.29 17.60
C SER A 33 51.99 -23.33 18.73
N ARG A 34 52.81 -24.39 18.68
CA ARG A 34 52.95 -25.34 19.79
C ARG A 34 53.61 -24.74 21.02
N ALA A 35 54.57 -23.83 20.83
CA ALA A 35 55.23 -23.14 21.95
C ALA A 35 54.33 -22.07 22.61
N HIS A 36 53.33 -21.54 21.90
CA HIS A 36 52.48 -20.44 22.37
C HIS A 36 50.97 -20.75 22.31
N PRO A 37 50.49 -21.86 22.89
CA PRO A 37 49.09 -22.29 22.75
C PRO A 37 48.09 -21.26 23.32
N ARG A 38 48.49 -20.53 24.37
CA ARG A 38 47.65 -19.48 24.98
C ARG A 38 47.43 -18.30 24.03
N LEU A 39 48.48 -17.86 23.34
CA LEU A 39 48.38 -16.72 22.42
C LEU A 39 47.55 -17.08 21.18
N VAL A 40 47.73 -18.29 20.65
CA VAL A 40 46.87 -18.83 19.58
C VAL A 40 45.41 -18.88 20.03
N ALA A 41 45.13 -19.41 21.23
CA ALA A 41 43.77 -19.45 21.77
C ALA A 41 43.16 -18.05 21.91
N VAL A 42 43.92 -17.05 22.38
CA VAL A 42 43.45 -15.66 22.48
C VAL A 42 43.15 -15.07 21.10
N CYS A 43 44.02 -15.27 20.10
CA CYS A 43 43.78 -14.79 18.75
C CYS A 43 42.54 -15.43 18.11
N VAL A 44 42.35 -16.75 18.29
CA VAL A 44 41.16 -17.45 17.81
C VAL A 44 39.90 -16.92 18.51
N ALA A 45 39.94 -16.77 19.83
CA ALA A 45 38.82 -16.21 20.59
C ALA A 45 38.47 -14.78 20.13
N ALA A 46 39.47 -13.93 19.92
CA ALA A 46 39.28 -12.57 19.40
C ALA A 46 38.67 -12.58 17.99
N ALA A 47 39.17 -13.42 17.08
CA ALA A 47 38.62 -13.55 15.74
C ALA A 47 37.16 -14.04 15.74
N VAL A 48 36.83 -15.01 16.60
CA VAL A 48 35.45 -15.49 16.79
C VAL A 48 34.54 -14.38 17.33
N LEU A 49 34.99 -13.60 18.31
CA LEU A 49 34.22 -12.48 18.87
C LEU A 49 33.98 -11.38 17.82
N LEU A 50 35.00 -11.05 17.01
CA LEU A 50 34.85 -10.08 15.92
C LEU A 50 33.91 -10.58 14.83
N ALA A 51 34.01 -11.86 14.44
CA ALA A 51 33.10 -12.46 13.46
C ALA A 51 31.66 -12.50 13.99
N ALA A 52 31.45 -12.90 15.25
CA ALA A 52 30.15 -12.90 15.89
C ALA A 52 29.57 -11.48 16.04
N GLY A 53 30.41 -10.51 16.42
CA GLY A 53 30.03 -9.10 16.52
C GLY A 53 29.67 -8.49 15.16
N GLY A 54 30.45 -8.80 14.11
CA GLY A 54 30.18 -8.38 12.74
C GLY A 54 28.89 -8.98 12.19
N ALA A 55 28.67 -10.28 12.39
CA ALA A 55 27.43 -10.95 12.00
C ALA A 55 26.21 -10.41 12.76
N GLY A 56 26.34 -10.18 14.07
CA GLY A 56 25.29 -9.59 14.90
C GLY A 56 24.97 -8.15 14.50
N GLY A 57 26.00 -7.33 14.25
CA GLY A 57 25.84 -5.96 13.77
C GLY A 57 25.19 -5.89 12.39
N TRP A 58 25.61 -6.74 11.46
CA TRP A 58 24.99 -6.84 10.13
C TRP A 58 23.54 -7.31 10.21
N TYR A 59 23.22 -8.29 11.06
CA TYR A 59 21.85 -8.74 11.29
C TYR A 59 20.96 -7.62 11.84
N LEU A 60 21.43 -6.88 12.85
CA LEU A 60 20.68 -5.75 13.41
C LEU A 60 20.52 -4.62 12.40
N HIS A 61 21.55 -4.35 11.59
CA HIS A 61 21.48 -3.38 10.51
C HIS A 61 20.43 -3.77 9.47
N ARG A 62 20.44 -5.02 9.00
CA ARG A 62 19.44 -5.53 8.04
C ARG A 62 18.03 -5.46 8.62
N ARG A 63 17.87 -5.83 9.89
CA ARG A 63 16.58 -5.73 10.58
C ARG A 63 16.10 -4.29 10.76
N SER A 64 17.01 -3.34 10.97
CA SER A 64 16.67 -1.91 11.04
C SER A 64 16.24 -1.33 9.70
N GLN A 65 16.56 -2.01 8.60
CA GLN A 65 16.13 -1.64 7.26
C GLN A 65 14.73 -2.18 6.96
N GLU A 66 14.27 -3.25 7.61
CA GLU A 66 12.93 -3.80 7.36
C GLU A 66 11.84 -2.73 7.59
N PRO A 67 10.80 -2.69 6.73
CA PRO A 67 9.69 -1.77 6.93
C PRO A 67 9.00 -2.08 8.27
N SER A 68 8.53 -1.03 8.93
CA SER A 68 7.80 -1.16 10.18
C SER A 68 6.44 -1.84 9.93
N PRO A 69 5.91 -2.62 10.88
CA PRO A 69 4.54 -3.11 10.79
C PRO A 69 3.56 -1.92 10.89
N PRO A 70 2.31 -2.07 10.43
CA PRO A 70 1.30 -1.05 10.60
C PRO A 70 1.14 -0.65 12.07
N PRO A 71 0.86 0.63 12.38
CA PRO A 71 0.69 1.08 13.76
C PRO A 71 -0.33 0.24 14.50
N ALA A 72 0.02 -0.24 15.70
CA ALA A 72 -0.83 -1.08 16.55
C ALA A 72 -1.93 -0.28 17.26
N VAL A 73 -2.74 0.45 16.48
CA VAL A 73 -3.88 1.23 16.95
C VAL A 73 -5.18 0.60 16.49
N ALA A 74 -6.27 0.86 17.20
CA ALA A 74 -7.59 0.42 16.79
C ALA A 74 -7.95 1.00 15.41
N PHE A 75 -8.67 0.23 14.60
CA PHE A 75 -9.21 0.72 13.35
C PHE A 75 -10.20 1.88 13.60
N PRO A 76 -10.24 2.88 12.70
CA PRO A 76 -11.10 4.04 12.89
C PRO A 76 -12.56 3.62 12.97
N GLU A 77 -13.33 4.28 13.84
CA GLU A 77 -14.77 4.10 13.88
C GLU A 77 -15.39 4.57 12.56
N GLN A 78 -16.32 3.77 12.04
CA GLN A 78 -16.99 4.07 10.79
C GLN A 78 -18.48 4.26 11.04
N THR A 79 -18.85 5.51 11.22
CA THR A 79 -20.24 5.91 11.50
C THR A 79 -20.97 6.37 10.24
N ARG A 80 -20.25 6.75 9.19
CA ARG A 80 -20.84 7.28 7.95
C ARG A 80 -21.17 6.17 6.96
N PHE A 81 -22.29 6.32 6.27
CA PHE A 81 -22.70 5.44 5.18
C PHE A 81 -23.52 6.18 4.12
N THR A 82 -23.57 5.62 2.93
CA THR A 82 -24.34 6.10 1.79
C THR A 82 -25.41 5.08 1.42
N VAL A 83 -26.62 5.54 1.17
CA VAL A 83 -27.73 4.73 0.65
C VAL A 83 -27.99 5.15 -0.79
N LEU A 84 -27.83 4.20 -1.69
CA LEU A 84 -28.14 4.34 -3.11
C LEU A 84 -29.55 3.79 -3.34
N LEU A 85 -30.41 4.61 -3.96
CA LEU A 85 -31.74 4.17 -4.38
C LEU A 85 -31.69 3.56 -5.79
N CYS A 86 -32.78 2.91 -6.18
CA CYS A 86 -32.93 2.32 -7.50
C CYS A 86 -32.74 3.38 -8.61
N SER A 87 -31.88 3.10 -9.59
CA SER A 87 -31.52 4.04 -10.65
C SER A 87 -32.25 3.79 -11.99
N GLY A 88 -33.18 2.83 -12.05
CA GLY A 88 -33.92 2.45 -13.26
C GLY A 88 -33.59 1.06 -13.80
N TYR A 89 -34.34 0.61 -14.81
CA TYR A 89 -34.26 -0.72 -15.40
C TYR A 89 -32.92 -0.97 -16.11
N GLY A 90 -32.23 -2.02 -15.68
CA GLY A 90 -31.39 -2.85 -16.56
C GLY A 90 -32.00 -4.26 -16.57
N PRO A 91 -32.09 -4.95 -17.71
CA PRO A 91 -32.58 -6.32 -17.76
C PRO A 91 -31.57 -7.25 -17.05
N GLY A 92 -32.07 -8.10 -16.15
CA GLY A 92 -31.40 -9.36 -15.81
C GLY A 92 -30.76 -9.50 -14.43
N GLU A 93 -30.00 -8.53 -13.92
CA GLU A 93 -29.10 -8.78 -12.76
C GLU A 93 -28.92 -7.59 -11.81
N GLY A 94 -29.98 -6.83 -11.54
CA GLY A 94 -29.94 -5.66 -10.65
C GLY A 94 -30.61 -5.90 -9.29
N LEU A 95 -30.07 -5.30 -8.22
CA LEU A 95 -30.65 -5.25 -6.86
C LEU A 95 -32.04 -4.57 -6.77
N CYS A 96 -32.61 -4.10 -7.89
CA CYS A 96 -33.93 -3.48 -7.99
C CYS A 96 -34.74 -4.03 -9.18
N PRO A 97 -35.08 -5.33 -9.21
CA PRO A 97 -35.80 -5.92 -10.33
C PRO A 97 -37.19 -5.28 -10.47
N GLY A 98 -37.56 -4.92 -11.70
CA GLY A 98 -38.90 -4.41 -11.99
C GLY A 98 -39.18 -2.96 -11.57
N ARG A 99 -38.20 -2.22 -11.02
CA ARG A 99 -38.43 -0.84 -10.55
C ARG A 99 -37.83 0.23 -11.46
N ARG A 100 -38.55 1.36 -11.55
CA ARG A 100 -38.08 2.60 -12.19
C ARG A 100 -37.00 3.30 -11.36
N LYS A 101 -36.36 4.33 -11.94
CA LYS A 101 -35.48 5.25 -11.21
C LYS A 101 -36.30 5.90 -10.09
N ALA A 102 -35.73 5.91 -8.89
CA ALA A 102 -36.32 6.58 -7.75
C ALA A 102 -36.35 8.09 -8.00
N ASP A 103 -37.52 8.70 -7.85
CA ASP A 103 -37.69 10.15 -7.95
C ASP A 103 -37.32 10.85 -6.64
N GLU A 104 -37.31 12.18 -6.65
CA GLU A 104 -36.98 12.98 -5.47
C GLU A 104 -37.94 12.73 -4.30
N ALA A 105 -39.24 12.53 -4.57
CA ALA A 105 -40.22 12.27 -3.52
C ALA A 105 -39.95 10.92 -2.83
N GLU A 106 -39.55 9.89 -3.58
CA GLU A 106 -39.12 8.60 -3.04
C GLU A 106 -37.84 8.73 -2.20
N HIS A 107 -36.86 9.55 -2.63
CA HIS A 107 -35.67 9.85 -1.82
C HIS A 107 -36.04 10.50 -0.50
N LEU A 108 -36.90 11.52 -0.52
CA LEU A 108 -37.34 12.22 0.68
C LEU A 108 -38.15 11.31 1.62
N ALA A 109 -38.99 10.42 1.05
CA ALA A 109 -39.75 9.44 1.83
C ALA A 109 -38.85 8.38 2.48
N VAL A 110 -37.81 7.89 1.80
CA VAL A 110 -36.78 7.02 2.41
C VAL A 110 -36.02 7.78 3.49
N ALA A 111 -35.61 9.03 3.24
CA ALA A 111 -34.91 9.84 4.23
C ALA A 111 -35.74 10.06 5.49
N ALA A 112 -37.05 10.32 5.36
CA ALA A 112 -37.96 10.46 6.50
C ALA A 112 -38.05 9.16 7.33
N ARG A 113 -38.18 8.00 6.66
CA ARG A 113 -38.16 6.69 7.33
C ARG A 113 -36.83 6.43 8.05
N MET A 114 -35.70 6.76 7.43
CA MET A 114 -34.39 6.65 8.07
C MET A 114 -34.26 7.56 9.29
N ARG A 115 -34.75 8.81 9.24
CA ARG A 115 -34.69 9.74 10.38
C ARG A 115 -35.45 9.26 11.61
N ALA A 116 -36.44 8.38 11.43
CA ALA A 116 -37.17 7.75 12.53
C ALA A 116 -36.40 6.62 13.22
N MET A 117 -35.25 6.18 12.68
CA MET A 117 -34.43 5.11 13.26
C MET A 117 -33.58 5.66 14.42
N PRO A 118 -33.72 5.13 15.65
CA PRO A 118 -32.99 5.63 16.82
C PRO A 118 -31.46 5.43 16.72
N GLU A 119 -31.00 4.45 15.92
CA GLU A 119 -29.59 4.16 15.70
C GLU A 119 -28.88 5.23 14.86
N LEU A 120 -29.63 6.13 14.19
CA LEU A 120 -29.07 7.18 13.35
C LEU A 120 -28.94 8.49 14.13
N ALA A 121 -27.77 9.11 13.98
CA ALA A 121 -27.46 10.46 14.44
C ALA A 121 -27.91 11.52 13.43
N GLY A 122 -27.92 11.20 12.14
CA GLY A 122 -28.29 12.14 11.09
C GLY A 122 -28.55 11.48 9.73
N VAL A 123 -29.38 12.13 8.92
CA VAL A 123 -29.70 11.73 7.54
C VAL A 123 -29.83 12.96 6.65
N ALA A 124 -29.01 13.00 5.59
CA ALA A 124 -29.01 14.05 4.59
C ALA A 124 -29.32 13.49 3.20
N TYR A 125 -30.15 14.21 2.43
CA TYR A 125 -30.30 13.97 1.00
C TYR A 125 -29.23 14.75 0.26
N VAL A 126 -28.59 14.11 -0.70
CA VAL A 126 -27.61 14.71 -1.60
C VAL A 126 -28.17 14.62 -3.00
N SER A 127 -28.41 15.77 -3.61
CA SER A 127 -28.97 15.85 -4.96
C SER A 127 -27.94 15.38 -5.99
N GLU A 128 -28.39 15.08 -7.21
CA GLU A 128 -27.48 14.67 -8.29
C GLU A 128 -26.45 15.77 -8.60
N GLU A 129 -26.87 17.04 -8.54
CA GLU A 129 -26.03 18.21 -8.80
C GLU A 129 -25.05 18.47 -7.65
N ASP A 130 -25.50 18.33 -6.40
CA ASP A 130 -24.61 18.44 -5.24
C ASP A 130 -23.56 17.34 -5.25
N ASN A 131 -23.96 16.09 -5.55
CA ASN A 131 -23.03 14.98 -5.67
C ASN A 131 -22.02 15.22 -6.80
N ARG A 132 -22.48 15.73 -7.95
CA ARG A 132 -21.61 16.12 -9.06
C ARG A 132 -20.60 17.18 -8.62
N ARG A 133 -21.06 18.28 -8.02
CA ARG A 133 -20.20 19.37 -7.57
C ARG A 133 -19.15 18.90 -6.57
N GLU A 134 -19.55 18.13 -5.56
CA GLU A 134 -18.64 17.58 -4.55
C GLU A 134 -17.63 16.61 -5.16
N THR A 135 -18.07 15.74 -6.08
CA THR A 135 -17.18 14.78 -6.74
C THR A 135 -16.19 15.48 -7.67
N LEU A 136 -16.64 16.45 -8.47
CA LEU A 136 -15.75 17.25 -9.31
C LEU A 136 -14.70 18.01 -8.48
N ALA A 137 -15.13 18.62 -7.36
CA ALA A 137 -14.22 19.29 -6.44
C ALA A 137 -13.20 18.31 -5.82
N LEU A 138 -13.66 17.10 -5.46
CA LEU A 138 -12.80 16.04 -4.92
C LEU A 138 -11.71 15.64 -5.92
N TYR A 139 -12.08 15.43 -7.19
CA TYR A 139 -11.17 15.01 -8.26
C TYR A 139 -10.21 16.12 -8.69
N ALA A 140 -10.70 17.35 -8.81
CA ALA A 140 -9.87 18.52 -9.02
C ALA A 140 -8.83 18.70 -7.89
N ALA A 141 -9.24 18.48 -6.63
CA ALA A 141 -8.31 18.51 -5.49
C ALA A 141 -7.31 17.35 -5.48
N ARG A 142 -7.51 16.28 -6.26
CA ARG A 142 -6.49 15.24 -6.48
C ARG A 142 -5.50 15.60 -7.58
N GLY A 143 -5.80 16.61 -8.40
CA GLY A 143 -5.12 16.81 -9.67
C GLY A 143 -5.53 15.77 -10.74
N GLU A 144 -6.68 15.12 -10.56
CA GLU A 144 -7.20 14.05 -11.44
C GLU A 144 -8.58 14.43 -12.01
N PRO A 145 -8.79 15.61 -12.61
CA PRO A 145 -10.09 15.98 -13.15
C PRO A 145 -10.62 15.02 -14.23
N GLN A 146 -9.73 14.36 -14.96
CA GLN A 146 -10.06 13.39 -16.01
C GLN A 146 -10.76 12.13 -15.49
N GLU A 147 -10.54 11.74 -14.24
CA GLU A 147 -11.19 10.57 -13.61
C GLU A 147 -12.70 10.77 -13.41
N THR A 148 -13.21 11.97 -13.71
CA THR A 148 -14.64 12.26 -13.69
C THR A 148 -15.34 11.98 -15.03
N GLU A 149 -14.56 11.70 -16.09
CA GLU A 149 -15.10 11.32 -17.39
C GLU A 149 -15.83 9.98 -17.30
N GLY A 150 -17.11 9.95 -17.68
CA GLY A 150 -17.94 8.74 -17.60
C GLY A 150 -18.50 8.42 -16.20
N VAL A 151 -18.21 9.23 -15.18
CA VAL A 151 -18.82 9.04 -13.86
C VAL A 151 -20.29 9.42 -13.89
N ALA A 152 -21.16 8.43 -13.65
CA ALA A 152 -22.59 8.66 -13.49
C ALA A 152 -22.88 9.23 -12.10
N PHE A 153 -23.25 10.51 -12.03
CA PHE A 153 -23.71 11.13 -10.80
C PHE A 153 -25.14 10.67 -10.50
N THR A 154 -25.37 10.22 -9.28
CA THR A 154 -26.70 9.84 -8.80
C THR A 154 -26.99 10.51 -7.48
N ALA A 155 -28.24 10.93 -7.29
CA ALA A 155 -28.72 11.35 -5.99
C ALA A 155 -28.63 10.18 -5.00
N HIS A 156 -28.34 10.49 -3.74
CA HIS A 156 -28.18 9.48 -2.70
C HIS A 156 -28.53 10.05 -1.32
N LEU A 157 -28.64 9.18 -0.32
CA LEU A 157 -28.78 9.59 1.08
C LEU A 157 -27.48 9.32 1.82
N ARG A 158 -27.06 10.27 2.65
CA ARG A 158 -25.98 10.09 3.61
C ARG A 158 -26.57 9.84 4.99
N GLY A 159 -26.14 8.78 5.63
CA GLY A 159 -26.49 8.45 7.01
C GLY A 159 -25.28 8.53 7.93
N THR A 160 -25.52 8.91 9.18
CA THR A 160 -24.53 8.82 10.27
C THR A 160 -25.11 7.97 11.39
N LEU A 161 -24.41 6.91 11.76
CA LEU A 161 -24.74 6.05 12.90
C LEU A 161 -24.37 6.74 14.21
N ARG A 162 -25.11 6.47 15.28
CA ARG A 162 -24.70 6.83 16.64
C ARG A 162 -23.54 5.97 17.13
N ARG A 163 -23.49 4.69 16.72
CA ARG A 163 -22.44 3.73 17.06
C ARG A 163 -22.07 2.91 15.83
N SER A 164 -20.77 2.72 15.58
CA SER A 164 -20.27 1.95 14.43
C SER A 164 -20.77 0.49 14.41
N GLY A 165 -20.99 -0.10 15.59
CA GLY A 165 -21.52 -1.46 15.77
C GLY A 165 -22.97 -1.65 15.32
N ASP A 166 -23.77 -0.58 15.19
CA ASP A 166 -25.18 -0.67 14.80
C ASP A 166 -25.38 -0.87 13.29
N PHE A 167 -24.30 -0.77 12.50
CA PHE A 167 -24.39 -0.76 11.03
C PHE A 167 -25.07 -1.98 10.43
N ALA A 168 -24.76 -3.20 10.88
CA ALA A 168 -25.35 -4.40 10.30
C ALA A 168 -26.88 -4.42 10.48
N ALA A 169 -27.36 -4.05 11.67
CA ALA A 169 -28.79 -3.96 11.95
C ALA A 169 -29.47 -2.83 11.16
N VAL A 170 -28.81 -1.68 11.04
CA VAL A 170 -29.31 -0.54 10.24
C VAL A 170 -29.37 -0.88 8.76
N VAL A 171 -28.32 -1.51 8.20
CA VAL A 171 -28.30 -1.96 6.81
C VAL A 171 -29.46 -2.88 6.54
N ALA A 172 -29.67 -3.92 7.37
CA ALA A 172 -30.78 -4.86 7.20
C ALA A 172 -32.15 -4.16 7.17
N LYS A 173 -32.37 -3.16 8.03
CA LYS A 173 -33.61 -2.35 8.04
C LYS A 173 -33.77 -1.50 6.78
N ILE A 174 -32.70 -0.84 6.34
CA ILE A 174 -32.72 0.06 5.18
C ILE A 174 -32.85 -0.72 3.87
N THR A 175 -32.16 -1.85 3.73
CA THR A 175 -32.24 -2.70 2.52
C THR A 175 -33.59 -3.38 2.36
N ALA A 176 -34.40 -3.47 3.43
CA ALA A 176 -35.78 -3.92 3.33
C ALA A 176 -36.72 -2.89 2.65
N PHE A 177 -36.25 -1.66 2.44
CA PHE A 177 -37.01 -0.68 1.67
C PHE A 177 -36.92 -1.00 0.18
N PRO A 178 -38.06 -1.12 -0.52
CA PRO A 178 -38.04 -1.56 -1.91
C PRO A 178 -37.46 -0.49 -2.86
N GLU A 179 -37.23 0.74 -2.40
CA GLU A 179 -36.56 1.81 -3.17
C GLU A 179 -35.03 1.73 -3.07
N VAL A 180 -34.49 0.99 -2.10
CA VAL A 180 -33.06 0.96 -1.80
C VAL A 180 -32.37 -0.09 -2.66
N LYS A 181 -31.40 0.34 -3.45
CA LYS A 181 -30.53 -0.53 -4.23
C LYS A 181 -29.43 -1.12 -3.36
N ARG A 182 -28.74 -0.28 -2.59
CA ARG A 182 -27.60 -0.71 -1.78
C ARG A 182 -27.28 0.30 -0.68
N VAL A 183 -26.78 -0.21 0.44
CA VAL A 183 -26.16 0.59 1.49
C VAL A 183 -24.65 0.31 1.51
N ILE A 184 -23.84 1.36 1.49
CA ILE A 184 -22.38 1.28 1.43
C ILE A 184 -21.83 2.08 2.59
N ARG A 185 -20.94 1.47 3.39
CA ARG A 185 -20.23 2.21 4.42
C ARG A 185 -19.24 3.15 3.78
N VAL A 186 -19.14 4.38 4.27
CA VAL A 186 -18.10 5.32 3.83
C VAL A 186 -16.84 4.99 4.61
N PRO A 187 -15.79 4.45 3.97
CA PRO A 187 -14.56 4.12 4.68
C PRO A 187 -13.94 5.40 5.24
N VAL A 188 -13.38 5.27 6.43
CA VAL A 188 -12.45 6.25 7.01
C VAL A 188 -11.06 5.67 6.80
N ASP A 189 -10.18 6.41 6.15
CA ASP A 189 -8.83 5.95 5.86
C ASP A 189 -8.05 5.71 7.16
N PHE A 190 -7.70 4.45 7.42
CA PHE A 190 -6.86 4.05 8.55
C PHE A 190 -5.51 4.77 8.52
N TRP A 191 -4.96 5.04 7.33
CA TRP A 191 -3.64 5.64 7.19
C TRP A 191 -3.65 7.18 7.28
N ALA A 192 -4.84 7.80 7.29
CA ALA A 192 -4.98 9.23 7.51
C ALA A 192 -4.21 9.68 8.76
N GLY A 193 -3.32 10.65 8.55
CA GLY A 193 -2.43 11.21 9.58
C GLY A 193 -1.30 10.29 10.06
N LYS A 194 -1.19 9.05 9.56
CA LYS A 194 -0.14 8.08 9.93
C LYS A 194 0.91 7.90 8.84
N ALA A 195 0.50 8.09 7.59
CA ALA A 195 1.37 8.11 6.43
C ALA A 195 0.95 9.28 5.54
N ASP A 196 1.85 9.66 4.64
CA ASP A 196 1.66 10.77 3.71
C ASP A 196 1.59 10.26 2.26
N VAL A 197 2.21 9.11 1.95
CA VAL A 197 2.20 8.49 0.61
C VAL A 197 1.97 6.98 0.72
N ALA A 198 1.22 6.42 -0.23
CA ALA A 198 0.98 5.00 -0.42
C ALA A 198 1.59 4.55 -1.75
N VAL A 199 2.49 3.56 -1.68
CA VAL A 199 3.09 2.89 -2.84
C VAL A 199 2.46 1.51 -2.94
N HIS A 200 1.50 1.37 -3.85
CA HIS A 200 0.78 0.11 -4.04
C HIS A 200 1.59 -0.80 -4.93
N LEU A 201 1.79 -2.04 -4.47
CA LEU A 201 2.53 -3.04 -5.22
C LEU A 201 1.59 -3.85 -6.11
N CYS A 202 2.13 -4.45 -7.16
CA CYS A 202 1.36 -5.35 -8.01
C CYS A 202 0.81 -6.54 -7.22
N ALA A 203 -0.48 -6.86 -7.38
CA ALA A 203 -1.12 -8.07 -6.88
C ALA A 203 -1.07 -9.23 -7.88
N ALA A 204 -1.35 -10.44 -7.42
CA ALA A 204 -1.56 -11.58 -8.32
C ALA A 204 -2.80 -11.38 -9.21
N ALA A 205 -3.83 -10.72 -8.67
CA ALA A 205 -5.08 -10.44 -9.38
C ALA A 205 -4.98 -9.28 -10.40
N ASP A 206 -3.86 -8.54 -10.42
CA ASP A 206 -3.65 -7.42 -11.34
C ASP A 206 -3.20 -7.88 -12.75
N ALA A 207 -3.28 -9.17 -13.08
CA ALA A 207 -3.01 -9.68 -14.43
C ALA A 207 -4.32 -9.64 -15.26
N PRO A 208 -4.64 -8.52 -15.94
CA PRO A 208 -3.78 -8.02 -17.03
C PRO A 208 -3.68 -6.48 -17.07
N ARG A 209 -3.52 -5.82 -15.92
CA ARG A 209 -3.27 -4.38 -15.87
C ARG A 209 -1.90 -4.07 -16.49
N GLU A 210 -1.90 -3.17 -17.48
CA GLU A 210 -0.74 -2.82 -18.30
C GLU A 210 0.43 -2.34 -17.40
N GLU A 211 0.12 -1.56 -16.36
CA GLU A 211 1.09 -0.91 -15.48
C GLU A 211 2.01 -1.93 -14.77
N CYS A 212 1.45 -3.07 -14.37
CA CYS A 212 2.20 -4.13 -13.68
C CYS A 212 3.03 -5.01 -14.63
N THR A 213 2.80 -4.91 -15.94
CA THR A 213 3.55 -5.68 -16.96
C THR A 213 4.61 -4.84 -17.65
N GLU A 214 4.36 -3.56 -17.89
CA GLU A 214 5.26 -2.66 -18.62
C GLU A 214 6.57 -2.41 -17.88
N ASN A 215 6.50 -2.24 -16.56
CA ASN A 215 7.67 -1.96 -15.74
C ASN A 215 8.54 -3.19 -15.44
N ARG A 216 8.15 -4.39 -15.92
CA ARG A 216 8.89 -5.64 -15.68
C ARG A 216 9.64 -6.10 -16.93
N SER A 217 10.90 -6.47 -16.72
CA SER A 217 11.68 -7.15 -17.76
C SER A 217 10.98 -8.45 -18.17
N GLY A 218 10.55 -8.53 -19.43
CA GLY A 218 9.89 -9.71 -19.99
C GLY A 218 8.36 -9.75 -19.87
N GLY A 219 7.70 -8.67 -19.39
CA GLY A 219 6.24 -8.56 -19.41
C GLY A 219 5.52 -9.54 -18.48
N ILE A 220 6.18 -9.99 -17.41
CA ILE A 220 5.64 -11.01 -16.50
C ILE A 220 4.57 -10.38 -15.60
N ALA A 221 3.33 -10.85 -15.71
CA ALA A 221 2.25 -10.45 -14.83
C ALA A 221 2.33 -11.14 -13.45
N GLY A 222 1.69 -10.53 -12.43
CA GLY A 222 1.52 -11.13 -11.11
C GLY A 222 2.03 -10.28 -9.95
N ALA A 223 2.05 -10.86 -8.75
CA ALA A 223 2.42 -10.14 -7.53
C ALA A 223 3.87 -9.64 -7.52
N ALA A 224 4.16 -8.55 -6.81
CA ALA A 224 5.52 -8.06 -6.60
C ALA A 224 6.41 -9.14 -5.97
N THR A 225 7.57 -9.41 -6.58
CA THR A 225 8.55 -10.38 -6.06
C THR A 225 9.29 -9.82 -4.85
N GLY A 226 9.99 -10.67 -4.09
CA GLY A 226 10.83 -10.22 -2.97
C GLY A 226 11.91 -9.22 -3.38
N ALA A 227 12.55 -9.44 -4.53
CA ALA A 227 13.58 -8.55 -5.06
C ALA A 227 13.01 -7.19 -5.50
N GLU A 228 11.83 -7.18 -6.12
CA GLU A 228 11.12 -5.94 -6.48
C GLU A 228 10.75 -5.13 -5.24
N LYS A 229 10.22 -5.78 -4.20
CA LYS A 229 9.92 -5.13 -2.92
C LYS A 229 11.16 -4.52 -2.28
N GLU A 230 12.28 -5.24 -2.29
CA GLU A 230 13.55 -4.76 -1.74
C GLU A 230 14.07 -3.57 -2.53
N ALA A 231 13.99 -3.58 -3.87
CA ALA A 231 14.38 -2.44 -4.71
C ALA A 231 13.51 -1.18 -4.45
N VAL A 232 12.19 -1.36 -4.28
CA VAL A 232 11.29 -0.25 -3.91
C VAL A 232 11.65 0.30 -2.53
N LEU A 233 11.92 -0.56 -1.55
CA LEU A 233 12.34 -0.14 -0.21
C LEU A 233 13.67 0.59 -0.22
N ASP A 234 14.66 0.09 -0.94
CA ASP A 234 15.95 0.75 -1.09
C ASP A 234 15.77 2.14 -1.70
N ARG A 235 14.98 2.24 -2.77
CA ARG A 235 14.69 3.54 -3.39
C ARG A 235 13.97 4.49 -2.43
N LEU A 236 13.00 4.01 -1.67
CA LEU A 236 12.31 4.81 -0.65
C LEU A 236 13.27 5.38 0.40
N ARG A 237 14.27 4.61 0.84
CA ARG A 237 15.25 5.06 1.83
C ARG A 237 16.23 6.11 1.29
N GLU A 238 16.47 6.11 -0.03
CA GLU A 238 17.29 7.14 -0.69
C GLU A 238 16.56 8.47 -0.86
N LEU A 239 15.22 8.48 -0.80
CA LEU A 239 14.45 9.71 -0.97
C LEU A 239 14.59 10.62 0.26
N PRO A 240 14.85 11.92 0.04
CA PRO A 240 14.99 12.86 1.14
C PRO A 240 13.66 13.02 1.89
N GLY A 241 13.73 13.09 3.21
CA GLY A 241 12.56 13.40 4.04
C GLY A 241 11.72 12.19 4.43
N VAL A 242 12.06 10.97 4.00
CA VAL A 242 11.42 9.75 4.51
C VAL A 242 11.81 9.52 5.97
N GLU A 243 10.81 9.46 6.84
CA GLU A 243 10.97 9.22 8.28
C GLU A 243 10.75 7.74 8.60
N THR A 244 9.68 7.14 8.08
CA THR A 244 9.33 5.75 8.34
C THR A 244 8.61 5.15 7.15
N VAL A 245 8.92 3.90 6.83
CA VAL A 245 8.19 3.10 5.85
C VAL A 245 7.46 2.00 6.59
N TYR A 246 6.14 1.95 6.46
CA TYR A 246 5.29 0.89 6.96
C TYR A 246 4.95 -0.08 5.83
N LEU A 247 4.86 -1.38 6.13
CA LEU A 247 4.32 -2.37 5.21
C LEU A 247 2.90 -2.75 5.64
N GLN A 248 1.92 -2.42 4.82
CA GLN A 248 0.61 -3.08 4.89
C GLN A 248 0.69 -4.42 4.15
N ASP A 249 0.82 -5.49 4.91
CA ASP A 249 0.72 -6.83 4.35
C ASP A 249 -0.73 -7.21 3.98
N ARG A 250 -0.86 -8.33 3.27
CA ARG A 250 -2.14 -8.86 2.80
C ARG A 250 -3.10 -9.20 3.93
N ASP A 251 -2.59 -9.71 5.05
CA ASP A 251 -3.41 -10.09 6.20
C ASP A 251 -3.99 -8.85 6.89
N HIS A 252 -3.19 -7.80 7.04
CA HIS A 252 -3.64 -6.51 7.54
C HIS A 252 -4.69 -5.90 6.61
N LEU A 253 -4.45 -5.89 5.29
CA LEU A 253 -5.42 -5.38 4.33
C LEU A 253 -6.73 -6.20 4.37
N ALA A 254 -6.67 -7.53 4.47
CA ALA A 254 -7.86 -8.37 4.60
C ALA A 254 -8.68 -8.03 5.86
N ARG A 255 -8.02 -7.84 7.00
CA ARG A 255 -8.70 -7.38 8.24
C ARG A 255 -9.31 -6.00 8.09
N LEU A 256 -8.59 -5.07 7.45
CA LEU A 256 -9.05 -3.70 7.22
C LEU A 256 -10.27 -3.67 6.29
N LEU A 257 -10.25 -4.44 5.20
CA LEU A 257 -11.39 -4.59 4.28
C LEU A 257 -12.60 -5.22 4.97
N GLY A 258 -12.38 -6.23 5.82
CA GLY A 258 -13.43 -6.82 6.65
C GLY A 258 -14.07 -5.82 7.63
N HIS A 259 -13.26 -4.89 8.15
CA HIS A 259 -13.76 -3.78 8.97
C HIS A 259 -14.58 -2.76 8.16
N TYR A 260 -14.15 -2.49 6.92
CA TYR A 260 -14.81 -1.53 6.02
C TYR A 260 -16.13 -2.04 5.46
N GLY A 261 -16.26 -3.35 5.29
CA GLY A 261 -17.47 -3.98 4.79
C GLY A 261 -17.70 -5.32 5.49
N PRO A 262 -18.40 -5.36 6.64
CA PRO A 262 -18.87 -6.63 7.18
C PRO A 262 -19.72 -7.31 6.12
N ARG A 263 -19.38 -8.56 5.79
CA ARG A 263 -19.92 -9.34 4.65
C ARG A 263 -21.44 -9.13 4.50
N LEU A 264 -21.85 -8.69 3.31
CA LEU A 264 -23.25 -8.83 2.90
C LEU A 264 -23.47 -10.32 2.56
N PRO A 265 -24.58 -10.95 2.98
CA PRO A 265 -24.82 -12.39 2.80
C PRO A 265 -24.71 -12.90 1.35
N GLU A 266 -24.86 -12.01 0.37
CA GLU A 266 -24.83 -12.36 -1.06
C GLU A 266 -23.41 -12.38 -1.65
N ARG A 267 -22.39 -11.90 -0.92
CA ARG A 267 -20.98 -11.89 -1.33
C ARG A 267 -20.13 -12.69 -0.33
N ASP A 268 -20.58 -13.91 -0.05
CA ASP A 268 -20.03 -14.77 1.01
C ASP A 268 -18.60 -15.27 0.79
N GLN A 269 -17.95 -14.92 -0.33
CA GLN A 269 -16.55 -15.26 -0.49
C GLN A 269 -15.67 -14.28 0.29
N PRO A 270 -14.89 -14.76 1.28
CA PRO A 270 -13.84 -13.95 1.88
C PRO A 270 -12.95 -13.41 0.77
N VAL A 271 -12.56 -12.13 0.86
CA VAL A 271 -11.45 -11.64 0.03
C VAL A 271 -10.24 -12.48 0.39
N GLN A 272 -9.75 -13.28 -0.55
CA GLN A 272 -8.65 -14.19 -0.29
C GLN A 272 -7.35 -13.37 -0.22
N PRO A 273 -6.54 -13.50 0.85
CA PRO A 273 -5.35 -12.69 1.03
C PRO A 273 -4.35 -12.77 -0.13
N ASP A 274 -4.28 -13.89 -0.84
CA ASP A 274 -3.41 -14.11 -1.99
C ASP A 274 -3.77 -13.24 -3.22
N GLN A 275 -5.02 -12.78 -3.30
CA GLN A 275 -5.49 -11.86 -4.33
C GLN A 275 -5.22 -10.39 -4.00
N LEU A 276 -4.83 -10.10 -2.76
CA LEU A 276 -4.57 -8.74 -2.30
C LEU A 276 -3.16 -8.28 -2.66
N TYR A 277 -3.05 -6.99 -2.96
CA TYR A 277 -1.76 -6.30 -3.03
C TYR A 277 -1.22 -6.02 -1.63
N GLU A 278 0.07 -5.75 -1.57
CA GLU A 278 0.71 -5.11 -0.43
C GLU A 278 0.95 -3.64 -0.76
N THR A 279 1.08 -2.81 0.27
CA THR A 279 1.32 -1.38 0.10
C THR A 279 2.39 -0.91 1.07
N PHE A 280 3.38 -0.18 0.56
CA PHE A 280 4.26 0.60 1.44
C PHE A 280 3.61 1.94 1.75
N TYR A 281 3.38 2.21 3.03
CA TYR A 281 2.90 3.50 3.50
C TYR A 281 4.08 4.29 4.06
N VAL A 282 4.32 5.47 3.53
CA VAL A 282 5.51 6.27 3.82
C VAL A 282 5.11 7.48 4.65
N LYS A 283 5.73 7.61 5.82
CA LYS A 283 5.68 8.82 6.65
C LYS A 283 6.89 9.69 6.34
N LEU A 284 6.63 10.98 6.12
CA LEU A 284 7.63 11.98 5.85
C LEU A 284 7.83 12.90 7.07
N PHE A 285 9.06 13.32 7.32
CA PHE A 285 9.39 14.28 8.40
C PHE A 285 8.60 15.59 8.27
N ARG A 286 8.31 15.99 7.03
CA ARG A 286 7.37 17.06 6.70
C ARG A 286 6.45 16.52 5.62
N PRO A 287 5.12 16.67 5.78
CA PRO A 287 4.18 16.25 4.74
C PRO A 287 4.62 16.83 3.40
N ALA A 288 4.74 15.97 2.39
CA ALA A 288 5.02 16.43 1.04
C ALA A 288 3.85 17.30 0.58
N GLY A 289 4.15 18.52 0.14
CA GLY A 289 3.22 19.25 -0.71
C GLY A 289 3.10 18.55 -2.08
N PRO A 290 2.22 19.02 -2.96
CA PRO A 290 1.98 18.40 -4.27
C PRO A 290 3.26 18.15 -5.09
N ALA A 291 4.23 19.06 -5.03
CA ALA A 291 5.51 18.93 -5.72
C ALA A 291 6.37 17.77 -5.17
N GLY A 292 6.38 17.56 -3.84
CA GLY A 292 7.12 16.47 -3.21
C GLY A 292 6.48 15.11 -3.54
N THR A 293 5.16 15.03 -3.54
CA THR A 293 4.45 13.81 -3.97
C THR A 293 4.76 13.51 -5.44
N ALA A 294 4.72 14.49 -6.33
CA ALA A 294 5.06 14.31 -7.74
C ALA A 294 6.52 13.87 -7.96
N GLU A 295 7.45 14.29 -7.11
CA GLU A 295 8.83 13.78 -7.13
C GLU A 295 8.90 12.30 -6.73
N MET A 296 8.22 11.91 -5.66
CA MET A 296 8.15 10.50 -5.23
C MET A 296 7.52 9.61 -6.30
N VAL A 297 6.40 10.06 -6.89
CA VAL A 297 5.72 9.42 -8.02
C VAL A 297 6.71 9.15 -9.14
N ARG A 298 7.40 10.18 -9.66
CA ARG A 298 8.41 10.04 -10.72
C ARG A 298 9.56 9.10 -10.35
N ALA A 299 9.94 9.04 -9.08
CA ALA A 299 11.06 8.23 -8.62
C ALA A 299 10.69 6.75 -8.41
N LEU A 300 9.41 6.44 -8.17
CA LEU A 300 8.96 5.13 -7.71
C LEU A 300 8.07 4.41 -8.72
N GLU A 301 7.19 5.11 -9.44
CA GLU A 301 6.28 4.49 -10.42
C GLU A 301 7.00 3.67 -11.50
N PRO A 302 8.18 4.08 -12.03
CA PRO A 302 8.88 3.28 -13.03
C PRO A 302 9.51 1.99 -12.49
N LEU A 303 9.50 1.77 -11.17
CA LEU A 303 10.14 0.59 -10.58
C LEU A 303 9.31 -0.67 -10.85
N PRO A 304 9.97 -1.79 -11.17
CA PRO A 304 9.28 -3.08 -11.30
C PRO A 304 8.52 -3.45 -10.02
N GLY A 305 7.27 -3.89 -10.19
CA GLY A 305 6.41 -4.31 -9.07
C GLY A 305 5.63 -3.18 -8.38
N VAL A 306 5.82 -1.91 -8.77
CA VAL A 306 4.97 -0.79 -8.36
C VAL A 306 3.78 -0.68 -9.31
N ARG A 307 2.57 -0.61 -8.76
CA ARG A 307 1.33 -0.39 -9.52
C ARG A 307 1.00 1.09 -9.63
N GLU A 308 1.03 1.80 -8.50
CA GLU A 308 0.64 3.20 -8.42
C GLU A 308 1.22 3.84 -7.15
N VAL A 309 1.47 5.15 -7.20
CA VAL A 309 1.93 5.94 -6.05
C VAL A 309 0.93 7.06 -5.80
N THR A 310 0.29 7.07 -4.63
CA THR A 310 -0.79 8.00 -4.33
C THR A 310 -0.57 8.71 -2.99
N PRO A 311 -1.00 9.96 -2.82
CA PRO A 311 -0.98 10.62 -1.52
C PRO A 311 -2.01 9.99 -0.56
N VAL A 312 -1.61 9.80 0.70
CA VAL A 312 -2.53 9.43 1.78
C VAL A 312 -3.28 10.68 2.23
N ARG A 313 -4.59 10.57 2.39
CA ARG A 313 -5.44 11.74 2.67
C ARG A 313 -5.67 11.90 4.16
N ASP A 314 -5.70 13.15 4.60
CA ASP A 314 -6.29 13.47 5.89
C ASP A 314 -7.80 13.60 5.69
N ASP A 315 -8.58 12.66 6.22
CA ASP A 315 -10.04 12.63 6.12
C ASP A 315 -10.73 13.59 7.13
N ARG A 316 -9.99 14.56 7.68
CA ARG A 316 -10.45 15.53 8.70
C ARG A 316 -11.23 16.70 8.11
#